data_AF-A0AA97A1A1-F1
#
_entry.id   AF-A0AA97A1A1-F1
#
_cell.length_a   1.000
_cell.length_b   1.000
_cell.length_c   1.000
_cell.angle_alpha   90.00
_cell.angle_beta   90.00
_cell.angle_gamma   90.00
#
_symmetry.space_group_name_H-M   'P 1'
#
loop_
_entity.id
_entity.type
_entity.pdbx_description
1 polymer ?
#
loop_
_entity_poly.entity_id
_entity_poly.type
_entity_poly.pdbx_seq_one_letter_code
_entity_poly.pdbx_strand_id
1 'polypeptide(L)'
;MKTNLKKLLYSGVTLMSLGVLAACSTASSSTTTSSSVTTSQTNVASTTSNGTSSTSNTSSIDWSALPTKEVTLSNDGLNITEGGTYILTGSTTAGVTVETDANVRIVLAGAEISSSDTAAINVIQAGNVELEIKDGTSNTVKDTSNHSDTNIEGAIHVEADLTITGNGNLTVEANFQDGIVSTDDMVVNAGNIKVTAVDDGIRGKDSMTVNGGAIDVTAGGDGIKSTNDTDTTKGYTTITGGAITVKAGDDAIKAETALTIDGGTITVPESAEAMEGTNITINGGTLDVYGSDDAINAASTISSDIFIKVTGGDLKVAVGSGDTDAFDANGDIYVSGGTIDVTAPTSAFDFDGTAELTGGTVTVNGQQISQIVATGPGGGW
;
A
#
# COMPACT_ATOMS: atom_id res chain seq x y z
N MET A 1 -30.44 29.32 -45.29
CA MET A 1 -31.36 28.20 -44.96
C MET A 1 -30.97 27.71 -43.58
N LYS A 2 -31.86 27.96 -42.60
CA LYS A 2 -31.97 27.44 -41.22
C LYS A 2 -30.69 27.01 -40.44
N THR A 3 -30.43 27.83 -39.43
CA THR A 3 -29.77 27.58 -38.13
C THR A 3 -30.08 26.24 -37.47
N ASN A 4 -29.15 25.73 -36.64
CA ASN A 4 -29.46 25.24 -35.29
C ASN A 4 -28.23 25.25 -34.38
N LEU A 5 -28.16 26.32 -33.58
CA LEU A 5 -27.42 26.41 -32.33
C LEU A 5 -28.28 25.76 -31.25
N LYS A 6 -27.76 24.82 -30.45
CA LYS A 6 -28.36 24.46 -29.17
C LYS A 6 -27.31 24.48 -28.07
N LYS A 7 -27.48 25.48 -27.21
CA LYS A 7 -26.97 25.55 -25.83
C LYS A 7 -27.50 24.36 -25.04
N LEU A 8 -26.69 23.83 -24.12
CA LEU A 8 -27.19 23.21 -22.91
C LEU A 8 -26.42 23.80 -21.72
N LEU A 9 -27.07 24.71 -21.00
CA LEU A 9 -26.82 25.01 -19.59
C LEU A 9 -27.85 24.20 -18.80
N TYR A 10 -27.41 23.51 -17.75
CA TYR A 10 -28.19 23.20 -16.55
C TYR A 10 -27.15 23.06 -15.42
N SER A 11 -26.97 24.07 -14.58
CA SER A 11 -27.77 24.45 -13.41
C SER A 11 -27.67 23.43 -12.29
N GLY A 12 -26.94 23.80 -11.24
CA GLY A 12 -26.97 23.12 -9.95
C GLY A 12 -28.36 23.15 -9.32
N VAL A 13 -28.61 22.14 -8.51
CA VAL A 13 -29.69 22.12 -7.52
C VAL A 13 -29.11 21.53 -6.24
N THR A 14 -28.96 22.42 -5.26
CA THR A 14 -28.75 22.14 -3.85
C THR A 14 -29.99 21.41 -3.31
N LEU A 15 -29.82 20.27 -2.63
CA LEU A 15 -30.89 19.65 -1.85
C LEU A 15 -30.48 19.59 -0.37
N MET A 16 -30.82 20.64 0.35
CA MET A 16 -31.01 20.62 1.80
C MET A 16 -32.18 19.71 2.12
N SER A 17 -31.99 18.73 3.01
CA SER A 17 -33.12 18.09 3.70
C SER A 17 -32.93 18.25 5.22
N LEU A 18 -33.73 19.15 5.79
CA LEU A 18 -33.98 19.26 7.22
C LEU A 18 -35.01 18.19 7.59
N GLY A 19 -34.65 17.27 8.49
CA GLY A 19 -35.56 16.38 9.19
C GLY A 19 -35.57 16.72 10.67
N VAL A 20 -36.51 17.57 11.11
CA VAL A 20 -36.80 17.80 12.53
C VAL A 20 -37.84 16.77 12.97
N LEU A 21 -37.49 15.86 13.87
CA LEU A 21 -38.46 15.17 14.73
C LEU A 21 -38.12 15.46 16.19
N ALA A 22 -38.99 16.26 16.82
CA ALA A 22 -39.11 16.35 18.26
C ALA A 22 -40.17 15.34 18.74
N ALA A 23 -39.84 14.53 19.73
CA ALA A 23 -40.84 13.88 20.58
C ALA A 23 -40.26 13.55 21.97
N CYS A 24 -40.64 14.41 22.93
CA CYS A 24 -40.94 14.17 24.35
C CYS A 24 -40.21 13.08 25.14
N SER A 25 -39.41 13.58 26.10
CA SER A 25 -39.30 13.20 27.52
C SER A 25 -40.11 12.01 28.05
N THR A 26 -39.44 11.14 28.81
CA THR A 26 -39.82 10.85 30.21
C THR A 26 -38.55 10.63 31.05
N ALA A 27 -38.47 11.39 32.15
CA ALA A 27 -37.51 11.16 33.22
C ALA A 27 -38.09 10.14 34.21
N SER A 28 -37.27 9.20 34.67
CA SER A 28 -37.53 8.46 35.90
C SER A 28 -36.23 8.28 36.66
N SER A 29 -36.26 8.69 37.93
CA SER A 29 -35.14 8.78 38.85
C SER A 29 -35.01 7.53 39.74
N SER A 30 -33.79 7.37 40.30
CA SER A 30 -33.36 6.52 41.42
C SER A 30 -33.33 5.00 41.15
N THR A 31 -32.28 4.25 41.51
CA THR A 31 -31.66 4.20 42.85
C THR A 31 -30.26 3.56 42.79
N THR A 32 -29.35 4.07 43.62
CA THR A 32 -28.07 3.46 43.99
C THR A 32 -28.27 2.13 44.73
N THR A 33 -27.53 1.09 44.33
CA THR A 33 -27.24 -0.05 45.21
C THR A 33 -25.80 -0.50 45.00
N SER A 34 -24.96 -0.32 46.04
CA SER A 34 -23.62 -0.90 46.14
C SER A 34 -23.73 -2.40 46.37
N SER A 35 -22.97 -3.22 45.64
CA SER A 35 -22.52 -4.54 46.09
C SER A 35 -21.30 -4.99 45.30
N SER A 36 -20.41 -5.64 46.04
CA SER A 36 -19.01 -5.95 45.81
C SER A 36 -18.72 -7.09 44.83
N VAL A 37 -17.65 -6.91 44.06
CA VAL A 37 -16.60 -7.88 43.64
C VAL A 37 -17.00 -9.35 43.47
N THR A 38 -16.88 -9.85 42.24
CA THR A 38 -16.21 -11.12 41.95
C THR A 38 -15.49 -11.00 40.61
N THR A 39 -14.18 -11.09 40.66
CA THR A 39 -13.23 -11.18 39.55
C THR A 39 -13.44 -12.48 38.79
N SER A 40 -13.96 -12.39 37.57
CA SER A 40 -13.84 -13.45 36.58
C SER A 40 -12.80 -13.01 35.56
N GLN A 41 -11.57 -13.52 35.73
CA GLN A 41 -10.55 -13.50 34.68
C GLN A 41 -11.07 -14.38 33.53
N THR A 42 -11.66 -13.76 32.53
CA THR A 42 -11.75 -14.35 31.20
C THR A 42 -10.41 -14.11 30.52
N ASN A 43 -9.57 -15.14 30.49
CA ASN A 43 -8.47 -15.23 29.53
C ASN A 43 -9.08 -15.11 28.14
N VAL A 44 -9.02 -13.91 27.57
CA VAL A 44 -9.23 -13.70 26.13
C VAL A 44 -8.03 -14.37 25.48
N ALA A 45 -8.27 -15.53 24.89
CA ALA A 45 -7.31 -16.19 24.04
C ALA A 45 -7.01 -15.22 22.90
N SER A 46 -5.79 -14.69 22.90
CA SER A 46 -5.19 -14.00 21.76
C SER A 46 -5.26 -14.95 20.58
N THR A 47 -6.22 -14.73 19.68
CA THR A 47 -6.14 -15.23 18.32
C THR A 47 -5.02 -14.45 17.65
N THR A 48 -3.79 -14.92 17.84
CA THR A 48 -2.69 -14.65 16.91
C THR A 48 -3.19 -15.16 15.56
N SER A 49 -3.70 -14.25 14.73
CA SER A 49 -3.67 -14.38 13.29
C SER A 49 -2.19 -14.45 12.95
N ASN A 50 -1.67 -15.67 12.91
CA ASN A 50 -0.35 -15.97 12.44
C ASN A 50 -0.40 -15.69 10.94
N GLY A 51 -0.24 -14.42 10.57
CA GLY A 51 -0.06 -13.97 9.19
C GLY A 51 1.00 -14.87 8.59
N THR A 52 0.57 -15.70 7.65
CA THR A 52 1.48 -16.61 6.97
C THR A 52 2.40 -15.70 6.17
N SER A 53 3.62 -15.48 6.67
CA SER A 53 4.66 -14.77 5.95
C SER A 53 4.78 -15.43 4.58
N SER A 54 4.27 -14.75 3.53
CA SER A 54 4.26 -15.32 2.19
C SER A 54 5.70 -15.32 1.69
N THR A 55 6.33 -16.49 1.83
CA THR A 55 7.61 -16.79 1.20
C THR A 55 7.44 -16.62 -0.30
N SER A 56 8.29 -15.83 -0.96
CA SER A 56 8.20 -15.50 -2.40
C SER A 56 7.81 -16.72 -3.25
N ASN A 57 6.70 -16.62 -4.00
CA ASN A 57 6.11 -17.73 -4.77
C ASN A 57 7.12 -18.33 -5.79
N THR A 58 8.09 -17.53 -6.23
CA THR A 58 9.16 -17.94 -7.16
C THR A 58 10.39 -18.59 -6.52
N SER A 59 10.61 -18.46 -5.20
CA SER A 59 11.83 -18.94 -4.52
C SER A 59 11.99 -20.47 -4.54
N SER A 60 10.89 -21.19 -4.76
CA SER A 60 10.85 -22.64 -4.89
C SER A 60 11.13 -23.16 -6.30
N ILE A 61 11.18 -22.28 -7.30
CA ILE A 61 11.38 -22.63 -8.71
C ILE A 61 12.87 -22.82 -9.00
N ASP A 62 13.23 -23.99 -9.53
CA ASP A 62 14.59 -24.22 -10.06
C ASP A 62 14.72 -23.60 -11.46
N TRP A 63 15.02 -22.29 -11.51
CA TRP A 63 15.24 -21.55 -12.76
C TRP A 63 16.36 -22.13 -13.62
N SER A 64 17.35 -22.82 -13.01
CA SER A 64 18.48 -23.40 -13.74
C SER A 64 18.11 -24.64 -14.54
N ALA A 65 17.00 -25.28 -14.20
CA ALA A 65 16.44 -26.42 -14.93
C ALA A 65 15.56 -26.02 -16.13
N LEU A 66 15.21 -24.73 -16.25
CA LEU A 66 14.38 -24.22 -17.34
C LEU A 66 15.25 -23.66 -18.50
N PRO A 67 14.74 -23.62 -19.74
CA PRO A 67 15.47 -23.05 -20.86
C PRO A 67 15.80 -21.57 -20.67
N THR A 68 16.99 -21.16 -21.09
CA THR A 68 17.42 -19.74 -21.10
C THR A 68 17.57 -19.23 -22.52
N LYS A 69 16.98 -18.07 -22.80
CA LYS A 69 17.05 -17.37 -24.10
C LYS A 69 17.62 -15.97 -23.86
N GLU A 70 18.69 -15.63 -24.57
CA GLU A 70 19.19 -14.24 -24.63
C GLU A 70 18.51 -13.53 -25.80
N VAL A 71 17.94 -12.35 -25.53
CA VAL A 71 17.19 -11.56 -26.52
C VAL A 71 17.70 -10.14 -26.52
N THR A 72 18.12 -9.66 -27.69
CA THR A 72 18.30 -8.23 -27.95
C THR A 72 17.03 -7.70 -28.58
N LEU A 73 16.35 -6.83 -27.86
CA LEU A 73 15.09 -6.23 -28.27
C LEU A 73 15.28 -5.36 -29.52
N SER A 74 14.28 -5.41 -30.39
CA SER A 74 14.12 -4.57 -31.57
C SER A 74 12.73 -3.93 -31.54
N ASN A 75 12.42 -3.07 -32.52
CA ASN A 75 11.10 -2.47 -32.67
C ASN A 75 9.98 -3.46 -33.05
N ASP A 76 10.29 -4.75 -33.22
CA ASP A 76 9.27 -5.80 -33.39
C ASP A 76 8.69 -6.28 -32.05
N GLY A 77 9.28 -5.85 -30.92
CA GLY A 77 8.87 -6.28 -29.57
C GLY A 77 9.31 -7.70 -29.25
N LEU A 78 8.67 -8.31 -28.25
CA LEU A 78 8.89 -9.71 -27.90
C LEU A 78 7.60 -10.36 -27.42
N ASN A 79 7.25 -11.50 -28.00
CA ASN A 79 6.17 -12.36 -27.50
C ASN A 79 6.76 -13.63 -26.89
N ILE A 80 6.52 -13.84 -25.61
CA ILE A 80 6.95 -15.02 -24.85
C ILE A 80 5.76 -15.96 -24.71
N THR A 81 5.85 -17.13 -25.33
CA THR A 81 4.77 -18.14 -25.33
C THR A 81 5.18 -19.48 -24.67
N GLU A 82 6.39 -19.55 -24.15
CA GLU A 82 6.96 -20.73 -23.49
C GLU A 82 7.65 -20.33 -22.18
N GLY A 83 7.54 -21.20 -21.17
CA GLY A 83 8.25 -21.04 -19.90
C GLY A 83 9.77 -21.05 -20.06
N GLY A 84 10.46 -20.34 -19.17
CA GLY A 84 11.91 -20.22 -19.21
C GLY A 84 12.42 -18.87 -18.71
N THR A 85 13.73 -18.70 -18.80
CA THR A 85 14.43 -17.45 -18.51
C THR A 85 14.71 -16.68 -19.80
N TYR A 86 14.33 -15.40 -19.82
CA TYR A 86 14.53 -14.49 -20.95
C TYR A 86 15.41 -13.33 -20.51
N ILE A 87 16.65 -13.29 -20.99
CA ILE A 87 17.61 -12.22 -20.67
C ILE A 87 17.50 -11.13 -21.73
N LEU A 88 16.92 -10.00 -21.35
CA LEU A 88 16.58 -8.92 -22.26
C LEU A 88 17.63 -7.81 -22.24
N THR A 89 18.06 -7.40 -23.43
CA THR A 89 18.99 -6.29 -23.68
C THR A 89 18.46 -5.43 -24.81
N GLY A 90 19.01 -4.23 -25.02
CA GLY A 90 18.60 -3.36 -26.14
C GLY A 90 17.29 -2.64 -25.87
N SER A 91 16.59 -2.19 -26.92
CA SER A 91 15.40 -1.35 -26.76
C SER A 91 14.26 -1.71 -27.70
N THR A 92 13.03 -1.41 -27.28
CA THR A 92 11.81 -1.55 -28.08
C THR A 92 10.77 -0.49 -27.75
N THR A 93 9.90 -0.19 -28.72
CA THR A 93 8.68 0.61 -28.57
C THR A 93 7.40 -0.21 -28.78
N ALA A 94 7.53 -1.52 -29.03
CA ALA A 94 6.40 -2.43 -29.27
C ALA A 94 6.03 -3.27 -28.03
N GLY A 95 6.71 -3.07 -26.91
CA GLY A 95 6.49 -3.80 -25.67
C GLY A 95 6.98 -5.25 -25.67
N VAL A 96 6.77 -5.91 -24.53
CA VAL A 96 7.01 -7.34 -24.29
C VAL A 96 5.70 -7.94 -23.80
N THR A 97 5.21 -8.99 -24.45
CA THR A 97 4.00 -9.72 -24.04
C THR A 97 4.33 -11.14 -23.61
N VAL A 98 3.68 -11.63 -22.55
CA VAL A 98 3.79 -13.02 -22.07
C VAL A 98 2.41 -13.67 -22.03
N GLU A 99 2.29 -14.84 -22.67
CA GLU A 99 1.06 -15.64 -22.71
C GLU A 99 1.42 -17.13 -22.69
N THR A 100 1.48 -17.73 -21.51
CA THR A 100 1.80 -19.14 -21.31
C THR A 100 1.28 -19.64 -19.96
N ASP A 101 0.99 -20.93 -19.80
CA ASP A 101 0.66 -21.52 -18.48
C ASP A 101 1.91 -21.79 -17.61
N ALA A 102 3.11 -21.57 -18.15
CA ALA A 102 4.37 -21.91 -17.49
C ALA A 102 4.98 -20.75 -16.70
N ASN A 103 5.97 -21.06 -15.85
CA ASN A 103 6.73 -20.04 -15.13
C ASN A 103 7.69 -19.31 -16.09
N VAL A 104 7.77 -17.99 -15.95
CA VAL A 104 8.60 -17.13 -16.79
C VAL A 104 9.47 -16.24 -15.92
N ARG A 105 10.76 -16.19 -16.23
CA ARG A 105 11.69 -15.23 -15.64
C ARG A 105 12.13 -14.24 -16.69
N ILE A 106 11.89 -12.96 -16.46
CA ILE A 106 12.36 -11.86 -17.31
C ILE A 106 13.55 -11.21 -16.60
N VAL A 107 14.74 -11.32 -17.17
CA VAL A 107 15.95 -10.68 -16.65
C VAL A 107 16.21 -9.40 -17.44
N LEU A 108 16.03 -8.25 -16.80
CA LEU A 108 16.33 -6.94 -17.39
C LEU A 108 17.84 -6.67 -17.29
N ALA A 109 18.54 -6.70 -18.41
CA ALA A 109 20.00 -6.66 -18.50
C ALA A 109 20.51 -5.43 -19.28
N GLY A 110 20.00 -4.25 -18.98
CA GLY A 110 20.21 -3.03 -19.75
C GLY A 110 19.16 -2.87 -20.84
N ALA A 111 17.90 -3.16 -20.52
CA ALA A 111 16.77 -3.10 -21.44
C ALA A 111 16.00 -1.78 -21.29
N GLU A 112 15.59 -1.21 -22.42
CA GLU A 112 14.66 -0.07 -22.50
C GLU A 112 13.38 -0.51 -23.22
N ILE A 113 12.31 -0.71 -22.47
CA ILE A 113 11.06 -1.27 -22.98
C ILE A 113 9.99 -0.18 -22.92
N SER A 114 9.44 0.18 -24.06
CA SER A 114 8.28 1.05 -24.13
C SER A 114 7.18 0.47 -25.00
N SER A 115 5.96 0.96 -24.82
CA SER A 115 4.81 0.63 -25.65
C SER A 115 4.07 1.89 -26.06
N SER A 116 3.66 1.96 -27.32
CA SER A 116 2.83 3.05 -27.83
C SER A 116 1.32 2.76 -27.71
N ASP A 117 0.94 1.60 -27.17
CA ASP A 117 -0.45 1.13 -27.17
C ASP A 117 -0.98 0.78 -25.78
N THR A 118 -0.28 -0.02 -24.98
CA THR A 118 -0.69 -0.43 -23.62
C THR A 118 0.52 -0.51 -22.69
N ALA A 119 0.54 -1.41 -21.69
CA ALA A 119 1.71 -1.73 -20.87
C ALA A 119 2.95 -2.01 -21.73
N ALA A 120 4.12 -1.62 -21.22
CA ALA A 120 5.39 -1.93 -21.85
C ALA A 120 5.83 -3.37 -21.59
N ILE A 121 5.50 -3.91 -20.41
CA ILE A 121 5.56 -5.34 -20.14
C ILE A 121 4.15 -5.79 -19.76
N ASN A 122 3.53 -6.61 -20.60
CA ASN A 122 2.19 -7.13 -20.39
C ASN A 122 2.22 -8.66 -20.25
N VAL A 123 1.97 -9.18 -19.05
CA VAL A 123 1.79 -10.62 -18.84
C VAL A 123 0.30 -10.88 -18.78
N ILE A 124 -0.23 -11.41 -19.88
CA ILE A 124 -1.63 -11.82 -20.01
C ILE A 124 -1.85 -13.13 -19.26
N GLN A 125 -0.85 -14.00 -19.25
CA GLN A 125 -0.90 -15.27 -18.55
C GLN A 125 0.50 -15.81 -18.29
N ALA A 126 0.74 -16.25 -17.05
CA ALA A 126 1.92 -17.01 -16.63
C ALA A 126 1.56 -17.89 -15.42
N GLY A 127 2.35 -18.94 -15.17
CA GLY A 127 2.24 -19.67 -13.90
C GLY A 127 2.72 -18.83 -12.71
N ASN A 128 3.95 -18.33 -12.80
CA ASN A 128 4.56 -17.36 -11.89
C ASN A 128 5.51 -16.50 -12.74
N VAL A 129 5.68 -15.23 -12.35
CA VAL A 129 6.63 -14.33 -12.99
C VAL A 129 7.71 -13.91 -12.01
N GLU A 130 8.98 -14.06 -12.42
CA GLU A 130 10.09 -13.37 -11.78
C GLU A 130 10.64 -12.28 -12.70
N LEU A 131 10.63 -11.03 -12.23
CA LEU A 131 11.32 -9.91 -12.87
C LEU A 131 12.65 -9.68 -12.16
N GLU A 132 13.75 -10.16 -12.75
CA GLU A 132 15.10 -9.95 -12.22
C GLU A 132 15.73 -8.69 -12.81
N ILE A 133 16.11 -7.74 -11.97
CA ILE A 133 16.84 -6.54 -12.35
C ILE A 133 18.34 -6.83 -12.24
N LYS A 134 18.98 -7.15 -13.37
CA LYS A 134 20.37 -7.64 -13.38
C LYS A 134 21.34 -6.65 -12.75
N ASP A 135 22.17 -7.14 -11.85
CA ASP A 135 23.21 -6.38 -11.17
C ASP A 135 24.09 -5.57 -12.15
N GLY A 136 24.35 -4.31 -11.78
CA GLY A 136 25.19 -3.40 -12.55
C GLY A 136 24.55 -2.85 -13.84
N THR A 137 23.26 -3.13 -14.08
CA THR A 137 22.52 -2.60 -15.23
C THR A 137 21.53 -1.51 -14.81
N SER A 138 21.12 -0.70 -15.79
CA SER A 138 20.02 0.25 -15.66
C SER A 138 18.98 -0.06 -16.74
N ASN A 139 17.73 -0.12 -16.33
CA ASN A 139 16.62 -0.57 -17.15
C ASN A 139 15.49 0.46 -17.06
N THR A 140 14.76 0.65 -18.16
CA THR A 140 13.62 1.56 -18.21
C THR A 140 12.40 0.83 -18.77
N VAL A 141 11.26 0.98 -18.11
CA VAL A 141 9.96 0.50 -18.59
C VAL A 141 9.00 1.68 -18.64
N LYS A 142 8.37 1.92 -19.80
CA LYS A 142 7.53 3.09 -20.02
C LYS A 142 6.32 2.81 -20.91
N ASP A 143 5.13 3.01 -20.40
CA ASP A 143 3.90 2.92 -21.19
C ASP A 143 3.57 4.23 -21.94
N THR A 144 2.46 4.19 -22.67
CA THR A 144 1.81 5.37 -23.25
C THR A 144 0.75 5.91 -22.29
N SER A 145 0.42 7.20 -22.39
CA SER A 145 -0.69 7.79 -21.62
C SER A 145 -2.08 7.46 -22.19
N ASN A 146 -2.16 6.76 -23.33
CA ASN A 146 -3.42 6.41 -23.97
C ASN A 146 -3.43 4.92 -24.24
N HIS A 147 -4.02 4.15 -23.33
CA HIS A 147 -4.18 2.71 -23.53
C HIS A 147 -5.38 2.39 -24.42
N SER A 148 -5.21 1.50 -25.40
CA SER A 148 -6.35 1.00 -26.20
C SER A 148 -7.23 0.02 -25.44
N ASP A 149 -6.66 -0.71 -24.48
CA ASP A 149 -7.37 -1.51 -23.48
C ASP A 149 -7.16 -0.92 -22.09
N THR A 150 -8.22 -0.40 -21.49
CA THR A 150 -8.15 0.30 -20.21
C THR A 150 -8.10 -0.65 -19.01
N ASN A 151 -8.23 -1.97 -19.20
CA ASN A 151 -8.06 -2.94 -18.12
C ASN A 151 -6.58 -3.24 -17.84
N ILE A 152 -5.68 -2.85 -18.75
CA ILE A 152 -4.24 -2.94 -18.56
C ILE A 152 -3.80 -1.66 -17.85
N GLU A 153 -3.77 -1.73 -16.52
CA GLU A 153 -3.65 -0.52 -15.69
C GLU A 153 -2.19 -0.12 -15.43
N GLY A 154 -1.22 -1.02 -15.63
CA GLY A 154 0.18 -0.82 -15.26
C GLY A 154 1.12 -0.56 -16.44
N ALA A 155 2.23 0.16 -16.23
CA ALA A 155 3.34 0.14 -17.18
C ALA A 155 4.04 -1.24 -17.24
N ILE A 156 4.06 -1.92 -16.10
CA ILE A 156 4.26 -3.36 -15.97
C ILE A 156 2.95 -3.93 -15.43
N HIS A 157 2.26 -4.75 -16.21
CA HIS A 157 0.99 -5.36 -15.83
C HIS A 157 1.11 -6.88 -15.87
N VAL A 158 0.76 -7.55 -14.76
CA VAL A 158 0.95 -8.99 -14.60
C VAL A 158 -0.32 -9.67 -14.09
N GLU A 159 -0.95 -10.48 -14.95
CA GLU A 159 -2.07 -11.36 -14.61
C GLU A 159 -1.59 -12.69 -13.99
N ALA A 160 -0.76 -12.60 -12.96
CA ALA A 160 -0.18 -13.71 -12.19
C ALA A 160 0.55 -13.16 -10.95
N ASP A 161 1.04 -14.07 -10.09
CA ASP A 161 2.01 -13.73 -9.06
C ASP A 161 3.29 -13.13 -9.65
N LEU A 162 3.72 -12.00 -9.10
CA LEU A 162 4.96 -11.33 -9.49
C LEU A 162 5.96 -11.27 -8.34
N THR A 163 7.18 -11.75 -8.59
CA THR A 163 8.34 -11.50 -7.73
C THR A 163 9.37 -10.62 -8.43
N ILE A 164 9.83 -9.56 -7.79
CA ILE A 164 10.93 -8.70 -8.26
C ILE A 164 12.22 -9.02 -7.48
N THR A 165 13.32 -9.26 -8.21
CA THR A 165 14.63 -9.64 -7.66
C THR A 165 15.78 -8.89 -8.33
N GLY A 166 17.02 -9.15 -7.88
CA GLY A 166 18.24 -8.54 -8.42
C GLY A 166 18.59 -7.18 -7.81
N ASN A 167 19.81 -6.68 -8.04
CA ASN A 167 20.33 -5.45 -7.44
C ASN A 167 20.61 -4.35 -8.48
N GLY A 168 20.17 -4.51 -9.73
CA GLY A 168 20.26 -3.47 -10.76
C GLY A 168 19.31 -2.30 -10.51
N ASN A 169 19.27 -1.37 -11.46
CA ASN A 169 18.36 -0.21 -11.44
C ASN A 169 17.20 -0.41 -12.41
N LEU A 170 15.98 -0.13 -11.96
CA LEU A 170 14.77 -0.13 -12.75
C LEU A 170 14.07 1.22 -12.59
N THR A 171 13.85 1.92 -13.70
CA THR A 171 12.96 3.09 -13.76
C THR A 171 11.67 2.71 -14.46
N VAL A 172 10.53 2.94 -13.81
CA VAL A 172 9.19 2.75 -14.38
C VAL A 172 8.52 4.10 -14.52
N GLU A 173 8.12 4.44 -15.74
CA GLU A 173 7.35 5.65 -16.06
C GLU A 173 5.95 5.24 -16.54
N ALA A 174 4.98 5.28 -15.64
CA ALA A 174 3.57 5.01 -15.92
C ALA A 174 2.82 6.32 -16.17
N ASN A 175 2.44 6.52 -17.42
CA ASN A 175 1.80 7.73 -17.94
C ASN A 175 0.29 7.57 -18.10
N PHE A 176 -0.25 6.35 -17.98
CA PHE A 176 -1.68 6.08 -18.03
C PHE A 176 -2.31 6.06 -16.64
N GLN A 177 -1.96 5.06 -15.83
CA GLN A 177 -2.44 4.88 -14.46
C GLN A 177 -1.28 4.42 -13.57
N ASP A 178 -1.12 3.12 -13.38
CA ASP A 178 -0.27 2.54 -12.34
C ASP A 178 1.15 2.22 -12.82
N GLY A 179 2.11 2.21 -11.90
CA GLY A 179 3.48 1.78 -12.16
C GLY A 179 3.60 0.28 -12.44
N ILE A 180 3.54 -0.51 -11.37
CA ILE A 180 3.76 -1.96 -11.41
C ILE A 180 2.55 -2.65 -10.78
N VAL A 181 1.88 -3.51 -11.56
CA VAL A 181 0.64 -4.17 -11.16
C VAL A 181 0.80 -5.68 -11.24
N SER A 182 0.41 -6.38 -10.17
CA SER A 182 0.05 -7.80 -10.20
C SER A 182 -1.41 -7.96 -9.79
N THR A 183 -2.15 -8.78 -10.53
CA THR A 183 -3.55 -9.12 -10.19
C THR A 183 -3.67 -10.18 -9.11
N ASP A 184 -2.56 -10.74 -8.63
CA ASP A 184 -2.48 -11.72 -7.54
C ASP A 184 -1.47 -11.23 -6.48
N ASP A 185 -0.53 -12.07 -6.03
CA ASP A 185 0.47 -11.70 -5.03
C ASP A 185 1.67 -10.97 -5.64
N MET A 186 2.09 -9.87 -5.01
CA MET A 186 3.29 -9.11 -5.35
C MET A 186 4.36 -9.23 -4.27
N VAL A 187 5.59 -9.59 -4.66
CA VAL A 187 6.74 -9.65 -3.74
C VAL A 187 7.95 -8.91 -4.32
N VAL A 188 8.50 -7.96 -3.56
CA VAL A 188 9.75 -7.25 -3.89
C VAL A 188 10.84 -7.70 -2.93
N ASN A 189 11.80 -8.47 -3.44
CA ASN A 189 12.92 -8.97 -2.64
C ASN A 189 14.13 -8.03 -2.62
N ALA A 190 14.40 -7.36 -3.73
CA ALA A 190 15.55 -6.48 -3.91
C ALA A 190 15.35 -5.58 -5.14
N GLY A 191 16.33 -4.70 -5.39
CA GLY A 191 16.41 -3.83 -6.56
C GLY A 191 16.53 -2.36 -6.18
N ASN A 192 17.05 -1.54 -7.09
CA ASN A 192 16.91 -0.08 -7.01
C ASN A 192 15.76 0.31 -7.95
N ILE A 193 14.56 0.44 -7.40
CA ILE A 193 13.32 0.60 -8.15
C ILE A 193 12.84 2.03 -7.99
N LYS A 194 12.71 2.73 -9.10
CA LYS A 194 12.09 4.06 -9.16
C LYS A 194 10.80 3.98 -9.97
N VAL A 195 9.69 4.42 -9.40
CA VAL A 195 8.39 4.45 -10.06
C VAL A 195 7.83 5.87 -10.05
N THR A 196 7.43 6.34 -11.21
CA THR A 196 6.55 7.51 -11.35
C THR A 196 5.25 7.05 -11.98
N ALA A 197 4.12 7.25 -11.30
CA ALA A 197 2.80 6.84 -11.75
C ALA A 197 1.80 7.99 -11.71
N VAL A 198 0.79 7.94 -12.59
CA VAL A 198 -0.31 8.90 -12.62
C VAL A 198 -1.34 8.58 -11.54
N ASP A 199 -1.57 7.30 -11.29
CA ASP A 199 -2.44 6.79 -10.24
C ASP A 199 -1.57 6.07 -9.20
N ASP A 200 -1.58 4.74 -9.13
CA ASP A 200 -0.86 4.02 -8.08
C ASP A 200 0.58 3.65 -8.44
N GLY A 201 1.49 3.64 -7.46
CA GLY A 201 2.88 3.26 -7.68
C GLY A 201 3.07 1.76 -7.91
N ILE A 202 2.96 0.97 -6.85
CA ILE A 202 3.17 -0.49 -6.87
C ILE A 202 1.95 -1.15 -6.22
N ARG A 203 1.26 -2.00 -6.98
CA ARG A 203 0.01 -2.63 -6.56
C ARG A 203 0.06 -4.15 -6.74
N GLY A 204 -0.11 -4.89 -5.65
CA GLY A 204 -0.38 -6.33 -5.68
C GLY A 204 -1.78 -6.59 -5.15
N LYS A 205 -2.69 -7.13 -5.96
CA LYS A 205 -4.11 -7.23 -5.57
C LYS A 205 -4.30 -8.03 -4.28
N ASP A 206 -3.82 -9.28 -4.26
CA ASP A 206 -4.11 -10.22 -3.18
C ASP A 206 -3.15 -10.06 -2.01
N SER A 207 -1.91 -9.68 -2.27
CA SER A 207 -0.98 -9.22 -1.24
C SER A 207 0.15 -8.39 -1.83
N MET A 208 0.77 -7.58 -0.97
CA MET A 208 1.96 -6.80 -1.29
C MET A 208 3.03 -7.00 -0.23
N THR A 209 4.14 -7.64 -0.58
CA THR A 209 5.26 -7.89 0.34
C THR A 209 6.54 -7.23 -0.13
N VAL A 210 7.19 -6.45 0.73
CA VAL A 210 8.52 -5.85 0.49
C VAL A 210 9.52 -6.40 1.50
N ASN A 211 10.48 -7.19 1.02
CA ASN A 211 11.54 -7.75 1.84
C ASN A 211 12.83 -6.93 1.81
N GLY A 212 13.04 -6.13 0.77
CA GLY A 212 14.28 -5.40 0.56
C GLY A 212 14.29 -4.54 -0.69
N GLY A 213 15.44 -3.94 -0.97
CA GLY A 213 15.65 -3.02 -2.09
C GLY A 213 15.68 -1.55 -1.66
N ALA A 214 16.04 -0.67 -2.61
CA ALA A 214 15.88 0.77 -2.51
C ALA A 214 14.73 1.17 -3.45
N ILE A 215 13.61 1.63 -2.87
CA ILE A 215 12.35 1.86 -3.58
C ILE A 215 12.01 3.34 -3.45
N ASP A 216 11.86 4.03 -4.58
CA ASP A 216 11.49 5.45 -4.68
C ASP A 216 10.24 5.58 -5.55
N VAL A 217 9.10 5.88 -4.92
CA VAL A 217 7.79 5.94 -5.58
C VAL A 217 7.26 7.37 -5.52
N THR A 218 6.81 7.87 -6.67
CA THR A 218 5.97 9.07 -6.78
C THR A 218 4.70 8.68 -7.51
N ALA A 219 3.57 8.76 -6.82
CA ALA A 219 2.25 8.35 -7.30
C ALA A 219 1.25 9.50 -7.15
N GLY A 220 0.27 9.56 -8.05
CA GLY A 220 -0.84 10.52 -7.95
C GLY A 220 -1.99 10.01 -7.08
N GLY A 221 -2.16 8.69 -7.02
CA GLY A 221 -2.97 7.95 -6.04
C GLY A 221 -2.08 7.38 -4.96
N ASP A 222 -2.20 6.08 -4.69
CA ASP A 222 -1.48 5.41 -3.62
C ASP A 222 -0.06 5.03 -4.02
N GLY A 223 0.86 5.03 -3.05
CA GLY A 223 2.25 4.65 -3.29
C GLY A 223 2.45 3.14 -3.47
N ILE A 224 2.32 2.39 -2.38
CA ILE A 224 2.49 0.93 -2.34
C ILE A 224 1.25 0.33 -1.70
N LYS A 225 0.54 -0.58 -2.40
CA LYS A 225 -0.69 -1.13 -1.85
C LYS A 225 -1.02 -2.57 -2.24
N SER A 226 -1.96 -3.11 -1.48
CA SER A 226 -2.80 -4.22 -1.88
C SER A 226 -4.28 -3.82 -1.87
N THR A 227 -5.08 -4.42 -2.75
CA THR A 227 -6.44 -3.92 -3.11
C THR A 227 -7.57 -4.93 -3.02
N ASN A 228 -7.32 -6.15 -2.52
CA ASN A 228 -8.41 -7.11 -2.32
C ASN A 228 -9.20 -6.79 -1.05
N ASP A 229 -10.35 -6.15 -1.22
CA ASP A 229 -11.30 -5.74 -0.19
C ASP A 229 -12.44 -6.76 0.04
N THR A 230 -12.45 -7.87 -0.71
CA THR A 230 -13.55 -8.86 -0.67
C THR A 230 -13.22 -10.15 0.08
N ASP A 231 -11.94 -10.52 0.16
CA ASP A 231 -11.45 -11.70 0.87
C ASP A 231 -10.56 -11.24 2.03
N THR A 232 -11.06 -11.38 3.26
CA THR A 232 -10.35 -10.94 4.48
C THR A 232 -9.05 -11.70 4.78
N THR A 233 -8.75 -12.75 4.01
CA THR A 233 -7.46 -13.47 4.08
C THR A 233 -6.41 -12.92 3.11
N LYS A 234 -6.79 -11.94 2.28
CA LYS A 234 -6.00 -11.26 1.25
C LYS A 234 -6.04 -9.74 1.50
N GLY A 235 -5.51 -8.95 0.57
CA GLY A 235 -5.48 -7.49 0.67
C GLY A 235 -4.55 -6.97 1.77
N TYR A 236 -3.54 -7.77 2.14
CA TYR A 236 -2.57 -7.40 3.17
C TYR A 236 -1.28 -6.88 2.55
N THR A 237 -0.67 -5.90 3.21
CA THR A 237 0.63 -5.35 2.85
C THR A 237 1.62 -5.62 3.98
N THR A 238 2.81 -6.15 3.66
CA THR A 238 3.85 -6.48 4.64
C THR A 238 5.20 -5.92 4.20
N ILE A 239 5.88 -5.19 5.09
CA ILE A 239 7.22 -4.66 4.86
C ILE A 239 8.15 -5.23 5.92
N THR A 240 9.08 -6.08 5.51
CA THR A 240 10.08 -6.70 6.41
C THR A 240 11.45 -6.02 6.31
N GLY A 241 11.70 -5.25 5.25
CA GLY A 241 12.96 -4.57 5.01
C GLY A 241 12.93 -3.61 3.82
N GLY A 242 14.11 -3.05 3.49
CA GLY A 242 14.30 -2.11 2.38
C GLY A 242 14.51 -0.67 2.83
N ALA A 243 14.91 0.18 1.90
CA ALA A 243 14.96 1.63 2.01
C ALA A 243 13.90 2.22 1.07
N ILE A 244 12.79 2.67 1.64
CA ILE A 244 11.56 3.00 0.92
C ILE A 244 11.30 4.50 1.08
N THR A 245 11.14 5.20 -0.02
CA THR A 245 10.68 6.60 -0.07
C THR A 245 9.43 6.68 -0.94
N VAL A 246 8.35 7.23 -0.40
CA VAL A 246 7.07 7.31 -1.11
C VAL A 246 6.51 8.71 -1.02
N LYS A 247 6.16 9.28 -2.16
CA LYS A 247 5.29 10.44 -2.29
C LYS A 247 4.01 10.00 -2.97
N ALA A 248 2.88 10.24 -2.34
CA ALA A 248 1.57 9.84 -2.85
C ALA A 248 0.64 11.06 -2.87
N GLY A 249 -0.35 11.02 -3.76
CA GLY A 249 -1.44 11.99 -3.72
C GLY A 249 -2.56 11.54 -2.77
N ASP A 250 -2.68 10.23 -2.56
CA ASP A 250 -3.52 9.59 -1.55
C ASP A 250 -2.60 8.93 -0.50
N ASP A 251 -2.66 7.61 -0.29
CA ASP A 251 -1.92 6.96 0.79
C ASP A 251 -0.53 6.51 0.36
N ALA A 252 0.48 6.75 1.18
CA ALA A 252 1.81 6.28 0.85
C ALA A 252 1.91 4.74 0.89
N ILE A 253 1.36 4.10 1.93
CA ILE A 253 1.35 2.65 2.08
C ILE A 253 -0.01 2.20 2.56
N LYS A 254 -0.71 1.41 1.74
CA LYS A 254 -2.09 0.99 2.01
C LYS A 254 -2.24 -0.53 2.03
N ALA A 255 -3.15 -1.02 2.86
CA ALA A 255 -3.67 -2.37 2.79
C ALA A 255 -5.18 -2.34 3.05
N GLU A 256 -5.97 -3.00 2.20
CA GLU A 256 -7.41 -3.15 2.49
C GLU A 256 -7.67 -3.90 3.80
N THR A 257 -6.77 -4.84 4.15
CA THR A 257 -6.83 -5.58 5.41
C THR A 257 -5.69 -5.20 6.36
N ALA A 258 -4.66 -6.03 6.48
CA ALA A 258 -3.60 -5.83 7.45
C ALA A 258 -2.37 -5.17 6.81
N LEU A 259 -1.92 -4.06 7.38
CA LEU A 259 -0.62 -3.48 7.12
C LEU A 259 0.35 -3.88 8.24
N THR A 260 1.43 -4.58 7.90
CA THR A 260 2.46 -5.00 8.86
C THR A 260 3.83 -4.46 8.48
N ILE A 261 4.48 -3.75 9.43
CA ILE A 261 5.85 -3.25 9.31
C ILE A 261 6.74 -3.97 10.31
N ASP A 262 7.52 -4.94 9.84
CA ASP A 262 8.50 -5.69 10.64
C ASP A 262 9.89 -5.06 10.60
N GLY A 263 10.18 -4.21 9.61
CA GLY A 263 11.49 -3.59 9.45
C GLY A 263 11.57 -2.59 8.29
N GLY A 264 12.81 -2.23 7.94
CA GLY A 264 13.13 -1.28 6.87
C GLY A 264 13.35 0.16 7.35
N THR A 265 13.76 1.02 6.42
CA THR A 265 13.78 2.48 6.57
C THR A 265 12.73 3.05 5.63
N ILE A 266 11.68 3.65 6.19
CA ILE A 266 10.54 4.16 5.43
C ILE A 266 10.50 5.67 5.61
N THR A 267 10.44 6.40 4.49
CA THR A 267 10.30 7.85 4.48
C THR A 267 9.11 8.26 3.64
N VAL A 268 8.16 8.96 4.25
CA VAL A 268 6.98 9.50 3.57
C VAL A 268 7.00 11.00 3.78
N PRO A 269 7.55 11.79 2.83
CA PRO A 269 7.60 13.25 2.99
C PRO A 269 6.30 13.95 2.56
N GLU A 270 5.39 13.25 1.85
CA GLU A 270 4.16 13.81 1.30
C GLU A 270 3.15 12.71 0.96
N SER A 271 1.98 12.74 1.59
CA SER A 271 0.79 11.92 1.29
C SER A 271 -0.46 12.50 1.95
N ALA A 272 -1.65 12.01 1.60
CA ALA A 272 -2.86 12.21 2.40
C ALA A 272 -2.65 11.52 3.75
N GLU A 273 -2.52 10.20 3.72
CA GLU A 273 -2.13 9.38 4.86
C GLU A 273 -0.80 8.69 4.62
N ALA A 274 0.04 8.57 5.64
CA ALA A 274 1.33 7.88 5.44
C ALA A 274 1.17 6.36 5.47
N MET A 275 0.21 5.85 6.24
CA MET A 275 -0.10 4.44 6.37
C MET A 275 -1.60 4.25 6.63
N GLU A 276 -2.27 3.46 5.79
CA GLU A 276 -3.67 3.08 5.98
C GLU A 276 -3.84 1.55 5.98
N GLY A 277 -4.72 1.06 6.84
CA GLY A 277 -5.37 -0.24 6.67
C GLY A 277 -6.29 -0.63 7.82
N THR A 278 -7.09 -1.69 7.64
CA THR A 278 -7.99 -2.20 8.69
C THR A 278 -7.25 -2.47 10.02
N ASN A 279 -6.08 -3.10 9.92
CA ASN A 279 -5.21 -3.34 11.07
C ASN A 279 -3.79 -2.91 10.74
N ILE A 280 -3.23 -2.01 11.54
CA ILE A 280 -1.84 -1.59 11.39
C ILE A 280 -1.00 -2.17 12.52
N THR A 281 0.04 -2.93 12.18
CA THR A 281 1.02 -3.46 13.14
C THR A 281 2.43 -2.99 12.78
N ILE A 282 3.08 -2.28 13.69
CA ILE A 282 4.48 -1.85 13.56
C ILE A 282 5.31 -2.56 14.62
N ASN A 283 6.07 -3.56 14.19
CA ASN A 283 6.96 -4.34 15.05
C ASN A 283 8.40 -3.81 15.05
N GLY A 284 8.81 -3.08 14.01
CA GLY A 284 10.18 -2.60 13.86
C GLY A 284 10.34 -1.57 12.75
N GLY A 285 11.61 -1.28 12.41
CA GLY A 285 11.99 -0.33 11.37
C GLY A 285 12.33 1.08 11.89
N THR A 286 12.75 1.92 10.95
CA THR A 286 12.97 3.37 11.15
C THR A 286 12.03 4.11 10.21
N LEU A 287 11.05 4.81 10.78
CA LEU A 287 9.98 5.47 10.04
C LEU A 287 10.12 6.99 10.23
N ASP A 288 10.12 7.74 9.13
CA ASP A 288 10.03 9.19 9.11
C ASP A 288 8.88 9.57 8.17
N VAL A 289 7.70 9.72 8.76
CA VAL A 289 6.44 9.73 8.01
C VAL A 289 5.63 10.98 8.29
N TYR A 290 5.01 11.49 7.23
CA TYR A 290 4.16 12.66 7.23
C TYR A 290 2.84 12.35 6.51
N GLY A 291 1.72 12.62 7.18
CA GLY A 291 0.39 12.69 6.56
C GLY A 291 -0.10 14.14 6.51
N SER A 292 -0.77 14.52 5.42
CA SER A 292 -1.43 15.83 5.35
C SER A 292 -2.82 15.83 5.97
N ASP A 293 -3.45 14.66 6.04
CA ASP A 293 -4.59 14.34 6.89
C ASP A 293 -4.07 13.61 8.15
N ASP A 294 -4.36 12.33 8.32
CA ASP A 294 -3.80 11.51 9.38
C ASP A 294 -2.47 10.89 8.96
N ALA A 295 -1.54 10.65 9.89
CA ALA A 295 -0.30 9.99 9.51
C ALA A 295 -0.46 8.46 9.45
N ILE A 296 -1.05 7.86 10.49
CA ILE A 296 -1.27 6.43 10.58
C ILE A 296 -2.75 6.24 10.91
N ASN A 297 -3.52 5.76 9.93
CA ASN A 297 -4.98 5.62 10.00
C ASN A 297 -5.39 4.15 9.95
N ALA A 298 -6.09 3.69 10.99
CA ALA A 298 -6.75 2.39 10.98
C ALA A 298 -8.27 2.54 10.87
N ALA A 299 -8.79 2.24 9.68
CA ALA A 299 -10.21 2.28 9.37
C ALA A 299 -10.63 1.07 8.52
N SER A 300 -11.90 0.69 8.61
CA SER A 300 -12.45 -0.40 7.81
C SER A 300 -13.95 -0.30 7.66
N THR A 301 -14.45 -0.66 6.49
CA THR A 301 -15.89 -0.90 6.26
C THR A 301 -16.26 -2.38 6.28
N ILE A 302 -15.25 -3.27 6.31
CA ILE A 302 -15.39 -4.72 6.19
C ILE A 302 -15.17 -5.48 7.51
N SER A 303 -14.42 -4.89 8.45
CA SER A 303 -14.13 -5.45 9.77
C SER A 303 -14.51 -4.47 10.88
N SER A 304 -14.91 -5.00 12.05
CA SER A 304 -15.03 -4.22 13.29
C SER A 304 -13.85 -4.42 14.23
N ASP A 305 -12.94 -5.33 13.91
CA ASP A 305 -11.66 -5.50 14.61
C ASP A 305 -10.64 -4.59 13.94
N ILE A 306 -10.55 -3.36 14.44
CA ILE A 306 -9.73 -2.27 13.92
C ILE A 306 -8.74 -1.87 15.01
N PHE A 307 -7.46 -1.78 14.66
CA PHE A 307 -6.46 -1.33 15.62
C PHE A 307 -5.19 -0.80 14.97
N ILE A 308 -4.49 0.05 15.72
CA ILE A 308 -3.07 0.32 15.53
C ILE A 308 -2.29 -0.33 16.69
N LYS A 309 -1.26 -1.11 16.36
CA LYS A 309 -0.37 -1.74 17.34
C LYS A 309 1.09 -1.41 17.05
N VAL A 310 1.78 -0.79 18.00
CA VAL A 310 3.22 -0.56 17.96
C VAL A 310 3.93 -1.39 19.03
N THR A 311 4.79 -2.31 18.61
CA THR A 311 5.57 -3.18 19.50
C THR A 311 7.08 -2.89 19.46
N GLY A 312 7.54 -2.11 18.48
CA GLY A 312 8.95 -1.74 18.31
C GLY A 312 9.15 -0.66 17.25
N GLY A 313 10.42 -0.39 16.91
CA GLY A 313 10.81 0.59 15.90
C GLY A 313 11.25 1.95 16.45
N ASP A 314 11.77 2.80 15.56
CA ASP A 314 12.07 4.22 15.76
C ASP A 314 11.19 5.03 14.79
N LEU A 315 10.16 5.67 15.32
CA LEU A 315 9.10 6.32 14.56
C LEU A 315 9.15 7.83 14.79
N LYS A 316 9.30 8.59 13.71
CA LYS A 316 8.98 10.01 13.64
C LYS A 316 7.70 10.15 12.85
N VAL A 317 6.67 10.64 13.52
CA VAL A 317 5.33 10.75 12.95
C VAL A 317 4.93 12.21 13.00
N ALA A 318 4.70 12.80 11.83
CA ALA A 318 4.26 14.17 11.71
C ALA A 318 2.93 14.22 10.96
N VAL A 319 2.08 15.18 11.33
CA VAL A 319 0.85 15.47 10.59
C VAL A 319 0.76 16.93 10.20
N GLY A 320 -0.12 17.19 9.24
CA GLY A 320 -0.50 18.51 8.79
C GLY A 320 -1.20 19.35 9.87
N SER A 321 -2.09 20.22 9.46
CA SER A 321 -2.88 21.05 10.36
C SER A 321 -4.34 20.95 9.96
N GLY A 322 -5.23 20.93 10.94
CA GLY A 322 -6.65 20.78 10.70
C GLY A 322 -7.24 19.79 11.68
N ASP A 323 -8.23 19.06 11.20
CA ASP A 323 -8.70 17.81 11.77
C ASP A 323 -7.74 16.75 11.25
N THR A 324 -6.77 16.38 12.07
CA THR A 324 -5.63 15.53 11.67
C THR A 324 -5.03 14.91 12.92
N ASP A 325 -4.69 13.65 12.82
CA ASP A 325 -4.24 12.78 13.90
C ASP A 325 -2.96 12.05 13.51
N ALA A 326 -1.94 12.14 14.36
CA ALA A 326 -0.72 11.36 14.11
C ALA A 326 -0.98 9.84 14.15
N PHE A 327 -1.95 9.42 14.96
CA PHE A 327 -2.47 8.06 15.00
C PHE A 327 -3.99 8.16 15.12
N ASP A 328 -4.73 7.76 14.10
CA ASP A 328 -6.19 7.63 14.13
C ASP A 328 -6.60 6.17 14.05
N ALA A 329 -7.47 5.74 14.94
CA ALA A 329 -8.06 4.41 14.86
C ALA A 329 -9.56 4.45 15.15
N ASN A 330 -10.37 3.97 14.21
CA ASN A 330 -11.78 3.64 14.44
C ASN A 330 -11.98 2.42 15.38
N GLY A 331 -10.95 2.08 16.15
CA GLY A 331 -10.91 1.00 17.13
C GLY A 331 -9.85 1.26 18.19
N ASP A 332 -8.94 0.32 18.43
CA ASP A 332 -7.99 0.39 19.54
C ASP A 332 -6.59 0.88 19.14
N ILE A 333 -5.87 1.49 20.09
CA ILE A 333 -4.44 1.82 19.96
C ILE A 333 -3.62 1.14 21.05
N TYR A 334 -2.64 0.32 20.65
CA TYR A 334 -1.77 -0.41 21.58
C TYR A 334 -0.30 -0.07 21.36
N VAL A 335 0.36 0.51 22.36
CA VAL A 335 1.81 0.75 22.35
C VAL A 335 2.47 -0.03 23.47
N SER A 336 3.32 -0.99 23.09
CA SER A 336 4.04 -1.87 24.02
C SER A 336 5.57 -1.79 23.87
N GLY A 337 6.07 -1.08 22.87
CA GLY A 337 7.50 -0.89 22.62
C GLY A 337 7.77 0.20 21.59
N GLY A 338 9.05 0.37 21.24
CA GLY A 338 9.51 1.36 20.27
C GLY A 338 9.90 2.72 20.89
N THR A 339 10.46 3.59 20.05
CA THR A 339 10.68 5.01 20.31
C THR A 339 9.82 5.78 19.31
N ILE A 340 8.89 6.59 19.80
CA ILE A 340 7.90 7.30 18.99
C ILE A 340 8.02 8.79 19.31
N ASP A 341 8.33 9.59 18.30
CA ASP A 341 8.40 11.05 18.35
C ASP A 341 7.32 11.64 17.44
N VAL A 342 6.28 12.21 18.06
CA VAL A 342 5.11 12.75 17.38
C VAL A 342 5.20 14.27 17.30
N THR A 343 5.05 14.80 16.09
CA THR A 343 4.83 16.22 15.84
C THR A 343 3.41 16.42 15.30
N ALA A 344 2.51 16.87 16.17
CA ALA A 344 1.10 17.01 15.86
C ALA A 344 0.53 18.34 16.39
N PRO A 345 0.12 19.27 15.52
CA PRO A 345 -0.39 20.57 15.95
C PRO A 345 -1.73 20.51 16.70
N THR A 346 -2.62 19.59 16.29
CA THR A 346 -3.98 19.45 16.84
C THR A 346 -4.09 18.22 17.72
N SER A 347 -3.88 17.03 17.14
CA SER A 347 -4.09 15.77 17.82
C SER A 347 -3.00 14.75 17.50
N ALA A 348 -2.47 14.13 18.55
CA ALA A 348 -1.47 13.08 18.44
C ALA A 348 -2.10 11.68 18.36
N PHE A 349 -3.27 11.51 18.97
CA PHE A 349 -3.99 10.23 19.02
C PHE A 349 -5.50 10.52 19.03
N ASP A 350 -6.24 9.92 18.11
CA ASP A 350 -7.69 9.73 18.20
C ASP A 350 -8.00 8.24 18.13
N PHE A 351 -9.01 7.82 18.88
CA PHE A 351 -9.46 6.43 18.90
C PHE A 351 -10.88 6.27 19.44
N ASP A 352 -11.66 5.42 18.78
CA ASP A 352 -13.03 5.09 19.19
C ASP A 352 -13.11 4.03 20.30
N GLY A 353 -12.09 3.17 20.38
CA GLY A 353 -11.99 2.06 21.32
C GLY A 353 -11.21 2.43 22.58
N THR A 354 -10.18 1.65 22.84
CA THR A 354 -9.28 1.80 23.98
C THR A 354 -7.87 2.10 23.54
N ALA A 355 -7.12 2.83 24.37
CA ALA A 355 -5.71 3.04 24.16
C ALA A 355 -4.89 2.57 25.37
N GLU A 356 -3.81 1.83 25.11
CA GLU A 356 -2.89 1.35 26.13
C GLU A 356 -1.43 1.70 25.79
N LEU A 357 -0.73 2.27 26.77
CA LEU A 357 0.73 2.46 26.73
C LEU A 357 1.37 1.63 27.84
N THR A 358 1.91 0.46 27.46
CA THR A 358 2.47 -0.52 28.40
C THR A 358 4.00 -0.64 28.33
N GLY A 359 4.61 -0.07 27.29
CA GLY A 359 6.07 -0.02 27.10
C GLY A 359 6.47 0.94 25.98
N GLY A 360 7.79 1.04 25.73
CA GLY A 360 8.34 2.01 24.77
C GLY A 360 8.50 3.43 25.34
N THR A 361 8.89 4.36 24.47
CA THR A 361 9.00 5.80 24.78
C THR A 361 8.17 6.57 23.76
N VAL A 362 7.18 7.32 24.22
CA VAL A 362 6.35 8.19 23.37
C VAL A 362 6.55 9.63 23.78
N THR A 363 6.99 10.45 22.83
CA THR A 363 7.15 11.90 22.97
C THR A 363 6.18 12.58 22.02
N VAL A 364 5.37 13.51 22.54
CA VAL A 364 4.43 14.32 21.74
C VAL A 364 4.85 15.78 21.87
N ASN A 365 5.20 16.40 20.74
CA ASN A 365 5.64 17.79 20.66
C ASN A 365 6.76 18.12 21.68
N GLY A 366 7.72 17.20 21.80
CA GLY A 366 8.86 17.31 22.71
C GLY A 366 8.56 17.03 24.19
N GLN A 367 7.36 16.56 24.55
CA GLN A 367 7.01 16.13 25.90
C GLN A 367 6.75 14.63 25.95
N GLN A 368 7.47 13.90 26.79
CA GLN A 368 7.22 12.48 27.00
C GLN A 368 5.90 12.26 27.74
N ILE A 369 5.07 11.35 27.26
CA ILE A 369 3.80 10.96 27.88
C ILE A 369 3.93 9.62 28.60
N SER A 370 3.06 9.37 29.58
CA SER A 370 2.98 8.09 30.32
C SER A 370 1.67 7.35 30.13
N GLN A 371 0.75 7.91 29.35
CA GLN A 371 -0.52 7.32 28.94
C GLN A 371 -0.92 7.95 27.61
N ILE A 372 -1.59 7.17 26.75
CA ILE A 372 -2.25 7.70 25.55
C ILE A 372 -3.63 8.22 25.99
N VAL A 373 -3.95 9.44 25.56
CA VAL A 373 -5.25 10.06 25.76
C VAL A 373 -5.70 10.58 24.41
N ALA A 374 -6.98 10.43 24.09
CA ALA A 374 -7.53 11.06 22.90
C ALA A 374 -7.32 12.57 23.01
N THR A 375 -6.79 13.15 21.95
CA THR A 375 -6.58 14.60 21.79
C THR A 375 -7.42 15.10 20.62
N GLY A 376 -7.59 16.41 20.46
CA GLY A 376 -8.38 16.94 19.35
C GLY A 376 -9.92 16.86 19.52
N PRO A 377 -10.67 17.44 18.56
CA PRO A 377 -12.12 17.41 18.56
C PRO A 377 -12.62 16.02 18.13
N GLY A 378 -12.77 15.10 19.08
CA GLY A 378 -13.30 13.75 18.80
C GLY A 378 -14.58 13.80 17.97
N GLY A 379 -14.50 13.26 16.77
CA GLY A 379 -15.53 13.42 15.77
C GLY A 379 -15.28 12.53 14.57
N GLY A 380 -15.39 11.21 14.77
CA GLY A 380 -15.47 10.26 13.67
C GLY A 380 -16.42 10.73 12.58
N TRP A 381 -15.97 10.60 11.33
CA TRP A 381 -16.77 10.82 10.13
C TRP A 381 -16.80 9.58 9.27
#